data_AF-K9RKX5-F1
#
_entry.id   AF-K9RKX5-F1
#
_cell.length_a   1.000
_cell.length_b   1.000
_cell.length_c   1.000
_cell.angle_alpha   90.00
_cell.angle_beta   90.00
_cell.angle_gamma   90.00
#
_symmetry.space_group_name_H-M   'P 1'
#
loop_
_entity.id
_entity.type
_entity.pdbx_description
1 polymer ?
#
loop_
_entity_poly.entity_id
_entity_poly.type
_entity_poly.pdbx_seq_one_letter_code
_entity_poly.pdbx_strand_id
1 'polypeptide(L)' 'MQEIQDFGVTVEEYLEGLEAGIDILELKRLEAWGIPTDLALELMNIMPKVANGTATHEEIARGLKIISPSRRGTIR' A
#
# COMPACT_ATOMS: atom_id res chain seq x y z
N MET A 1 9.02 12.92 8.00
CA MET A 1 9.63 13.08 9.35
C MET A 1 8.61 12.87 10.46
N GLN A 2 7.46 13.56 10.45
CA GLN A 2 6.36 13.29 11.41
C GLN A 2 5.72 11.91 11.14
N GLU A 3 5.35 11.63 9.89
CA GLU A 3 4.74 10.35 9.49
C GLU A 3 5.62 9.12 9.77
N ILE A 4 6.95 9.28 9.72
CA ILE A 4 7.93 8.25 10.10
C ILE A 4 7.73 7.87 11.58
N GLN A 5 7.57 8.86 12.45
CA GLN A 5 7.32 8.64 13.88
C GLN A 5 5.89 8.12 14.13
N ASP A 6 4.90 8.63 13.41
CA ASP A 6 3.50 8.25 13.58
C ASP A 6 3.25 6.78 13.19
N PHE A 7 4.01 6.25 12.23
CA PHE A 7 3.96 4.83 11.84
C PHE A 7 5.05 3.97 12.49
N GLY A 8 5.87 4.55 13.39
CA GLY A 8 6.95 3.83 14.08
C GLY A 8 8.04 3.30 13.16
N VAL A 9 8.21 3.90 11.98
CA VAL A 9 9.22 3.55 10.98
C VAL A 9 10.54 4.20 11.37
N THR A 10 11.66 3.50 11.25
CA THR A 10 12.98 4.14 11.44
C THR A 10 13.46 4.82 10.16
N VAL A 11 14.47 5.69 10.27
CA VAL A 11 15.09 6.30 9.08
C VAL A 11 15.76 5.23 8.22
N GLU A 12 16.38 4.21 8.83
CA GLU A 12 16.95 3.08 8.07
C GLU A 12 15.88 2.33 7.27
N GLU A 13 14.77 1.95 7.90
CA GLU A 13 13.66 1.24 7.22
C GLU A 13 13.10 2.06 6.05
N TYR A 14 12.97 3.37 6.22
CA TYR A 14 12.54 4.26 5.15
C TYR A 14 13.54 4.28 3.98
N LEU A 15 14.84 4.34 4.26
CA LEU A 15 15.88 4.36 3.23
C LEU A 15 16.00 3.00 2.51
N GLU A 16 15.93 1.89 3.24
CA GLU A 16 15.91 0.53 2.66
C GLU A 16 14.69 0.35 1.75
N GLY A 17 13.54 0.86 2.17
CA GLY A 17 12.33 0.91 1.35
C GLY A 17 12.52 1.65 0.04
N LEU A 18 13.10 2.86 0.10
CA LEU A 18 13.41 3.64 -1.10
C LEU A 18 14.37 2.92 -2.04
N GLU A 19 15.39 2.25 -1.51
CA GLU A 19 16.32 1.44 -2.31
C GLU A 19 15.61 0.26 -3.00
N ALA A 20 14.64 -0.35 -2.31
CA ALA A 20 13.78 -1.40 -2.86
C ALA A 20 12.66 -0.87 -3.79
N GLY A 21 12.53 0.46 -3.96
CA GLY A 21 11.47 1.09 -4.75
C GLY A 21 10.08 1.05 -4.09
N ILE A 22 10.03 0.88 -2.76
CA ILE A 22 8.81 0.76 -1.96
C ILE A 22 8.66 2.01 -1.09
N ASP A 23 7.53 2.70 -1.21
CA ASP A 23 7.14 3.74 -0.26
C ASP A 23 6.63 3.08 1.05
N ILE A 24 7.54 2.95 2.03
CA ILE A 24 7.24 2.28 3.30
C ILE A 24 6.19 3.04 4.11
N LEU A 25 6.10 4.36 3.99
CA LEU A 25 5.10 5.14 4.70
C LEU A 25 3.71 4.84 4.13
N GLU A 26 3.59 4.74 2.81
CA GLU A 26 2.34 4.36 2.18
C GLU A 26 1.96 2.91 2.47
N LEU A 27 2.94 1.99 2.49
CA LEU A 27 2.71 0.61 2.91
C LEU A 27 2.12 0.56 4.33
N LYS A 28 2.73 1.27 5.29
CA LYS A 28 2.25 1.34 6.68
C LYS A 28 0.86 1.97 6.79
N ARG A 29 0.56 2.97 5.96
CA ARG A 29 -0.77 3.59 5.89
C ARG A 29 -1.82 2.58 5.45
N LEU A 30 -1.54 1.78 4.42
CA LEU A 30 -2.45 0.74 3.93
C LEU A 30 -2.63 -0.41 4.94
N GLU A 31 -1.55 -0.80 5.62
CA GLU A 31 -1.61 -1.76 6.73
C GLU A 31 -2.49 -1.24 7.88
N ALA A 32 -2.36 0.03 8.26
CA ALA A 32 -3.20 0.67 9.27
C ALA A 32 -4.68 0.76 8.85
N TRP A 33 -4.96 0.75 7.54
CA TRP A 33 -6.30 0.62 6.97
C TRP A 33 -6.84 -0.82 6.96
N GLY A 34 -6.07 -1.79 7.49
CA GLY A 34 -6.44 -3.20 7.59
C GLY A 34 -6.23 -3.97 6.29
N ILE A 35 -5.39 -3.48 5.38
CA ILE A 35 -5.01 -4.18 4.16
C ILE A 35 -3.76 -5.01 4.45
N PRO A 36 -3.80 -6.34 4.25
CA PRO A 36 -2.62 -7.20 4.37
C PRO A 36 -1.44 -6.73 3.50
N THR A 37 -0.21 -6.86 3.99
CA THR A 37 1.02 -6.37 3.35
C THR A 37 1.15 -6.80 1.88
N ASP A 38 0.84 -8.05 1.57
CA ASP A 38 0.88 -8.59 0.20
C ASP A 38 -0.10 -7.86 -0.73
N LEU A 39 -1.31 -7.61 -0.24
CA LEU A 39 -2.34 -6.87 -0.98
C LEU A 39 -2.04 -5.37 -1.06
N ALA A 40 -1.40 -4.80 -0.03
CA ALA A 40 -0.97 -3.41 -0.04
C ALA A 40 0.13 -3.18 -1.09
N LEU A 41 1.14 -4.05 -1.15
CA LEU A 41 2.17 -4.01 -2.19
C LEU A 41 1.58 -4.19 -3.59
N GLU A 42 0.61 -5.10 -3.76
CA GLU A 42 -0.11 -5.26 -5.03
C GLU A 42 -0.86 -3.98 -5.41
N LEU A 43 -1.58 -3.37 -4.46
CA LEU A 43 -2.31 -2.13 -4.66
C LEU A 43 -1.36 -0.97 -5.02
N MET A 44 -0.21 -0.86 -4.35
CA MET A 44 0.82 0.15 -4.66
C MET A 44 1.39 0.01 -6.09
N ASN A 45 1.39 -1.20 -6.67
CA ASN A 45 1.75 -1.39 -8.07
C ASN A 45 0.63 -1.01 -9.05
N ILE A 46 -0.63 -1.13 -8.63
CA ILE A 46 -1.81 -0.82 -9.46
C ILE A 46 -2.10 0.68 -9.46
N MET A 47 -2.04 1.35 -8.30
CA MET A 47 -2.44 2.75 -8.12
C MET A 47 -1.77 3.72 -9.10
N PRO A 48 -0.43 3.67 -9.34
CA PRO A 48 0.22 4.54 -10.30
C PRO A 48 -0.27 4.32 -11.73
N LYS A 49 -0.55 3.07 -12.11
CA LYS A 49 -1.10 2.74 -13.44
C LYS A 49 -2.51 3.29 -13.61
N VAL A 50 -3.33 3.23 -12.56
CA VAL A 50 -4.68 3.81 -12.55
C VAL A 50 -4.61 5.32 -12.68
N ALA A 51 -3.76 5.98 -11.89
CA ALA A 51 -3.56 7.43 -11.94
C ALA A 51 -3.06 7.91 -13.31
N ASN A 52 -2.20 7.13 -13.95
CA ASN A 52 -1.65 7.43 -15.28
C ASN A 52 -2.55 6.98 -16.44
N GLY A 53 -3.69 6.36 -16.17
CA GLY A 53 -4.60 5.84 -17.20
C GLY A 53 -4.04 4.67 -18.01
N THR A 54 -3.03 3.97 -17.50
CA THR A 54 -2.37 2.82 -18.16
C THR A 54 -2.77 1.47 -17.58
N ALA A 55 -3.57 1.45 -16.51
CA ALA A 55 -4.07 0.23 -15.91
C ALA A 55 -5.07 -0.49 -16.84
N THR A 56 -4.96 -1.80 -16.91
CA THR A 56 -5.94 -2.66 -17.55
C THR A 56 -7.23 -2.76 -16.73
N HIS A 57 -8.33 -3.20 -17.36
CA HIS A 57 -9.60 -3.46 -16.66
C HIS A 57 -9.44 -4.47 -15.51
N GLU A 58 -8.59 -5.49 -15.70
CA GLU A 58 -8.31 -6.51 -14.68
C GLU A 58 -7.57 -5.91 -13.48
N GLU A 59 -6.57 -5.06 -13.71
CA GLU A 59 -5.85 -4.35 -12.65
C GLU A 59 -6.77 -3.40 -11.88
N ILE A 60 -7.64 -2.66 -12.58
CA ILE A 60 -8.64 -1.79 -11.93
C ILE A 60 -9.58 -2.63 -11.05
N ALA A 61 -10.15 -3.70 -11.60
CA ALA A 61 -11.04 -4.58 -10.86
C ALA A 61 -10.34 -5.22 -9.64
N ARG A 62 -9.06 -5.57 -9.78
CA ARG A 62 -8.24 -6.11 -8.71
C ARG A 62 -8.00 -5.08 -7.61
N GLY A 63 -7.61 -3.85 -7.97
CA GLY A 63 -7.45 -2.75 -7.01
C GLY A 63 -8.73 -2.50 -6.21
N LEU A 64 -9.89 -2.43 -6.89
CA LEU A 64 -11.20 -2.28 -6.26
C LEU A 64 -11.52 -3.44 -5.29
N LYS A 65 -11.16 -4.68 -5.66
CA LYS A 65 -11.36 -5.85 -4.81
C LYS A 65 -10.49 -5.81 -3.55
N ILE A 66 -9.26 -5.28 -3.64
CA ILE A 66 -8.35 -5.15 -2.49
C ILE A 66 -8.91 -4.14 -1.47
N ILE A 67 -9.35 -2.97 -1.93
CA ILE A 67 -9.89 -1.92 -1.04
C ILE A 67 -11.31 -2.22 -0.56
N SER A 68 -11.97 -3.24 -1.12
CA SER A 68 -13.33 -3.61 -0.75
C SER A 68 -13.41 -4.13 0.69
N PRO A 69 -14.44 -3.73 1.47
CA PRO A 69 -14.58 -4.08 2.88
C PRO A 69 -14.52 -5.59 3.17
N SER A 70 -14.98 -6.41 2.24
CA SER A 70 -15.10 -7.87 2.37
C SER A 70 -13.76 -8.60 2.54
N ARG A 71 -12.63 -7.92 2.28
CA ARG A 71 -11.27 -8.45 2.42
C ARG A 71 -10.41 -7.70 3.44
N ARG A 72 -10.92 -6.63 4.05
CA ARG A 72 -10.29 -6.02 5.22
C ARG A 72 -10.50 -7.00 6.35
N GLY A 73 -9.45 -7.71 6.76
CA GLY A 73 -9.53 -8.68 7.85
C GLY A 73 -10.23 -8.04 9.04
N THR A 74 -11.26 -8.70 9.56
CA THR A 74 -11.90 -8.31 10.81
C THR A 74 -10.82 -8.19 11.87
N ILE A 75 -10.52 -6.96 12.28
CA ILE A 75 -9.71 -6.70 13.47
C ILE A 75 -10.49 -7.31 14.64
N ARG A 76 -9.95 -8.38 15.22
CA ARG A 76 -10.37 -8.95 16.49
C ARG A 76 -9.32 -8.62 17.53
#